data_AF-A0A6B0YZY0-F1
#
_entry.id   AF-A0A6B0YZY0-F1
#
_cell.length_a   1.000
_cell.length_b   1.000
_cell.length_c   1.000
_cell.angle_alpha   90.00
_cell.angle_beta   90.00
_cell.angle_gamma   90.00
#
_symmetry.space_group_name_H-M   'P 1'
#
loop_
_entity.id
_entity.type
_entity.pdbx_description
1 polymer ?
#
loop_
_entity_poly.entity_id
_entity_poly.type
_entity_poly.pdbx_seq_one_letter_code
_entity_poly.pdbx_strand_id
1 'polypeptide(L)'
;MDYESIDISASCNAGTECLPSEDPALGGQTMRGLPFTVGSPLGDLSVNCYISLAEGDSSATVPIGKTAHNVVFAHRQLETEQATNGPIGVHVADYVIRFEDAEAVTVPIRERYEISAVGDRQGISRYGVGYPYLAVTDQSDALIPRYEGRFDETGRRQTEVVQAQPKWYWLWAWRNPTPDRVIDSIEFVPKGPRFIVAGLTLGHVDEHPFSRAARRPVRIDLKDSEQAAKSFDLDVTIDRGERTYTHPLPEQSTDEFLSDAYKGFGEPQNPKSSPAYVELSGVPSATVGVSQGGENIDSVKWGDVESEGAVDTEKIRISLTEPGKNWVKVRVVDDDTGQIVPCRVHFRSPDGVPYQPHGHHNQVNSNLDTWHIDVGGDTRLGQVSYAYIDGTAQGWLPRGAIVDVAARGAESEPRRPRIEHAPGHQELE
;
A
#
# COMPACT_ATOMS: atom_id res chain seq x y z
N MET A 1 -13.50 15.81 10.04
CA MET A 1 -13.59 14.44 9.50
C MET A 1 -13.12 14.53 8.06
N ASP A 2 -12.08 13.77 7.71
CA ASP A 2 -11.35 13.99 6.45
C ASP A 2 -12.11 13.47 5.23
N TYR A 3 -12.95 12.44 5.44
CA TYR A 3 -13.81 11.85 4.42
C TYR A 3 -15.21 11.60 4.96
N GLU A 4 -16.22 11.83 4.13
CA GLU A 4 -17.63 11.71 4.50
C GLU A 4 -18.42 10.96 3.42
N SER A 5 -19.18 9.93 3.79
CA SER A 5 -20.09 9.26 2.86
C SER A 5 -21.35 10.09 2.62
N ILE A 6 -21.87 10.04 1.40
CA ILE A 6 -23.14 10.67 1.02
C ILE A 6 -24.23 9.60 0.91
N ASP A 7 -25.38 9.86 1.52
CA ASP A 7 -26.57 9.04 1.37
C ASP A 7 -27.22 9.33 0.01
N ILE A 8 -27.14 8.36 -0.89
CA ILE A 8 -27.72 8.44 -2.23
C ILE A 8 -29.07 7.70 -2.34
N SER A 9 -29.60 7.17 -1.24
CA SER A 9 -30.77 6.27 -1.25
C SER A 9 -32.01 6.86 -1.91
N ALA A 10 -32.24 8.17 -1.77
CA ALA A 10 -33.35 8.87 -2.40
C ALA A 10 -33.29 8.89 -3.94
N SER A 11 -32.10 8.66 -4.51
CA SER A 11 -31.86 8.61 -5.96
C SER A 11 -31.78 7.18 -6.49
N CYS A 12 -31.74 6.16 -5.62
CA CYS A 12 -31.61 4.77 -6.03
C CYS A 12 -32.87 4.25 -6.72
N ASN A 13 -32.70 3.60 -7.87
CA ASN A 13 -33.78 3.09 -8.73
C ASN A 13 -33.69 1.57 -8.99
N ALA A 14 -32.65 0.89 -8.49
CA ALA A 14 -32.48 -0.55 -8.63
C ALA A 14 -31.88 -1.18 -7.37
N GLY A 15 -32.13 -2.47 -7.14
CA GLY A 15 -31.65 -3.26 -6.00
C GLY A 15 -30.49 -4.20 -6.35
N THR A 16 -30.27 -5.17 -5.45
CA THR A 16 -29.17 -6.15 -5.56
C THR A 16 -29.32 -7.11 -6.74
N GLU A 17 -30.49 -7.16 -7.38
CA GLU A 17 -30.72 -7.89 -8.63
C GLU A 17 -29.83 -7.41 -9.78
N CYS A 18 -29.26 -6.20 -9.71
CA CYS A 18 -28.24 -5.74 -10.65
C CYS A 18 -26.95 -6.57 -10.60
N LEU A 19 -26.65 -7.20 -9.45
CA LEU A 19 -25.44 -7.99 -9.21
C LEU A 19 -25.81 -9.44 -8.83
N PRO A 20 -26.44 -10.19 -9.75
CA PRO A 20 -26.99 -11.50 -9.41
C PRO A 20 -25.88 -12.46 -8.98
N SER A 21 -26.10 -13.15 -7.86
CA SER A 21 -25.17 -14.13 -7.28
C SER A 21 -23.85 -13.56 -6.75
N GLU A 22 -23.77 -12.25 -6.51
CA GLU A 22 -22.57 -11.58 -6.00
C GLU A 22 -22.66 -11.14 -4.52
N ASP A 23 -23.84 -11.29 -3.90
CA ASP A 23 -24.15 -10.94 -2.50
C ASP A 23 -23.48 -9.65 -2.00
N PRO A 24 -23.76 -8.49 -2.65
CA PRO A 24 -23.10 -7.24 -2.32
C PRO A 24 -23.41 -6.77 -0.90
N ALA A 25 -22.37 -6.27 -0.21
CA ALA A 25 -22.55 -5.66 1.10
C ALA A 25 -23.25 -4.29 0.98
N LEU A 26 -24.28 -4.07 1.79
CA LEU A 26 -25.09 -2.84 1.85
C LEU A 26 -24.85 -2.06 3.14
N GLY A 27 -25.37 -0.83 3.21
CA GLY A 27 -25.23 0.04 4.38
C GLY A 27 -23.87 0.74 4.43
N GLY A 28 -23.42 1.08 5.63
CA GLY A 28 -22.09 1.65 5.85
C GLY A 28 -20.99 0.66 5.46
N GLN A 29 -20.14 1.06 4.52
CA GLN A 29 -19.04 0.28 3.99
C GLN A 29 -17.73 1.05 4.11
N THR A 30 -16.62 0.32 4.28
CA THR A 30 -15.27 0.88 4.18
C THR A 30 -14.56 0.24 2.99
N MET A 31 -14.25 1.04 1.98
CA MET A 31 -13.57 0.58 0.77
C MET A 31 -12.22 1.30 0.67
N ARG A 32 -11.12 0.55 0.68
CA ARG A 32 -9.73 1.11 0.80
C ARG A 32 -9.55 2.15 1.92
N GLY A 33 -10.26 2.01 3.04
CA GLY A 33 -10.19 2.94 4.17
C GLY A 33 -11.02 4.22 4.00
N LEU A 34 -11.84 4.33 2.94
CA LEU A 34 -12.78 5.43 2.72
C LEU A 34 -14.21 5.00 3.09
N PRO A 35 -15.00 5.87 3.73
CA PRO A 35 -16.37 5.56 4.12
C PRO A 35 -17.33 5.73 2.92
N PHE A 36 -18.16 4.73 2.68
CA PHE A 36 -19.26 4.76 1.70
C PHE A 36 -20.57 4.33 2.36
N THR A 37 -21.69 4.75 1.80
CA THR A 37 -23.01 4.20 2.11
C THR A 37 -23.55 3.58 0.83
N VAL A 38 -23.74 2.26 0.83
CA VAL A 38 -24.34 1.53 -0.31
C VAL A 38 -25.82 1.31 -0.04
N GLY A 39 -26.67 1.95 -0.84
CA GLY A 39 -28.11 2.02 -0.59
C GLY A 39 -28.44 2.92 0.60
N SER A 40 -29.16 2.38 1.58
CA SER A 40 -29.57 3.11 2.80
C SER A 40 -28.55 2.93 3.93
N PRO A 41 -28.31 3.95 4.79
CA PRO A 41 -27.49 3.80 6.00
C PRO A 41 -27.93 2.64 6.93
N LEU A 42 -29.21 2.26 6.90
CA LEU A 42 -29.78 1.18 7.70
C LEU A 42 -29.62 -0.21 7.06
N GLY A 43 -29.14 -0.29 5.81
CA GLY A 43 -28.90 -1.56 5.11
C GLY A 43 -30.16 -2.38 4.78
N ASP A 44 -31.33 -1.75 4.72
CA ASP A 44 -32.59 -2.43 4.40
C ASP A 44 -32.56 -3.02 2.97
N LEU A 45 -32.66 -4.34 2.89
CA LEU A 45 -32.61 -5.15 1.67
C LEU A 45 -33.88 -5.06 0.82
N SER A 46 -34.93 -4.41 1.31
CA SER A 46 -36.23 -4.26 0.61
C SER A 46 -36.32 -3.04 -0.32
N VAL A 47 -35.24 -2.26 -0.44
CA VAL A 47 -35.22 -0.97 -1.15
C VAL A 47 -34.12 -0.95 -2.21
N ASN A 48 -34.34 -0.19 -3.28
CA ASN A 48 -33.33 0.16 -4.26
C ASN A 48 -32.03 0.63 -3.58
N CYS A 49 -30.89 0.03 -3.92
CA CYS A 49 -29.59 0.32 -3.34
C CYS A 49 -28.59 0.95 -4.34
N TYR A 50 -28.95 1.02 -5.63
CA TYR A 50 -28.12 1.57 -6.69
C TYR A 50 -28.87 2.60 -7.53
N ILE A 51 -28.10 3.54 -8.09
CA ILE A 51 -28.50 4.27 -9.29
C ILE A 51 -28.04 3.44 -10.49
N SER A 52 -28.97 2.85 -11.23
CA SER A 52 -28.73 2.03 -12.42
C SER A 52 -29.28 2.73 -13.65
N LEU A 53 -28.41 2.98 -14.63
CA LEU A 53 -28.73 3.76 -15.82
C LEU A 53 -28.11 3.13 -17.07
N ALA A 54 -28.80 3.26 -18.20
CA ALA A 54 -28.31 2.94 -19.53
C ALA A 54 -28.73 4.03 -20.54
N GLU A 55 -28.15 4.02 -21.74
CA GLU A 55 -28.56 4.93 -22.81
C GLU A 55 -30.09 4.88 -23.04
N GLY A 56 -30.72 6.06 -23.06
CA GLY A 56 -32.17 6.21 -23.22
C GLY A 56 -32.93 6.41 -21.90
N ASP A 57 -32.32 6.11 -20.76
CA ASP A 57 -32.88 6.43 -19.44
C ASP A 57 -32.78 7.94 -19.14
N SER A 58 -33.69 8.43 -18.29
CA SER A 58 -33.58 9.77 -17.70
C SER A 58 -32.35 9.87 -16.80
N SER A 59 -31.73 11.05 -16.71
CA SER A 59 -30.64 11.29 -15.75
C SER A 59 -31.13 11.15 -14.30
N ALA A 60 -30.20 10.82 -13.41
CA ALA A 60 -30.41 10.81 -11.96
C ALA A 60 -29.58 11.91 -11.31
N THR A 61 -30.12 12.60 -10.31
CA THR A 61 -29.43 13.71 -9.64
C THR A 61 -29.36 13.45 -8.14
N VAL A 62 -28.15 13.51 -7.58
CA VAL A 62 -27.89 13.41 -6.15
C VAL A 62 -27.61 14.81 -5.59
N PRO A 63 -28.39 15.30 -4.61
CA PRO A 63 -28.06 16.55 -3.91
C PRO A 63 -26.83 16.36 -3.02
N ILE A 64 -25.92 17.33 -3.02
CA ILE A 64 -24.67 17.31 -2.24
C ILE A 64 -24.66 18.42 -1.19
N GLY A 65 -24.85 19.67 -1.61
CA GLY A 65 -24.93 20.85 -0.73
C GLY A 65 -23.68 21.12 0.11
N LYS A 66 -22.49 20.70 -0.35
CA LYS A 66 -21.24 20.76 0.43
C LYS A 66 -20.04 21.10 -0.45
N THR A 67 -19.00 21.66 0.16
CA THR A 67 -17.67 21.77 -0.43
C THR A 67 -16.93 20.44 -0.32
N ALA A 68 -15.98 20.21 -1.22
CA ALA A 68 -15.10 19.04 -1.18
C ALA A 68 -13.86 19.28 -2.05
N HIS A 69 -12.70 18.79 -1.62
CA HIS A 69 -11.49 18.72 -2.45
C HIS A 69 -11.58 17.61 -3.50
N ASN A 70 -12.22 16.49 -3.16
CA ASN A 70 -12.42 15.38 -4.07
C ASN A 70 -13.80 14.76 -3.88
N VAL A 71 -14.35 14.17 -4.95
CA VAL A 71 -15.50 13.27 -4.87
C VAL A 71 -15.05 11.90 -5.35
N VAL A 72 -15.22 10.88 -4.50
CA VAL A 72 -14.89 9.50 -4.83
C VAL A 72 -16.18 8.74 -5.13
N PHE A 73 -16.21 8.08 -6.27
CA PHE A 73 -17.34 7.32 -6.79
C PHE A 73 -17.06 5.84 -6.65
N ALA A 74 -17.98 5.09 -6.01
CA ALA A 74 -18.03 3.64 -6.11
C ALA A 74 -19.03 3.26 -7.20
N HIS A 75 -18.53 2.77 -8.33
CA HIS A 75 -19.35 2.48 -9.51
C HIS A 75 -18.81 1.31 -10.34
N ARG A 76 -19.61 0.77 -11.24
CA ARG A 76 -19.17 -0.25 -12.20
C ARG A 76 -20.08 -0.31 -13.43
N GLN A 77 -19.55 -0.79 -14.55
CA GLN A 77 -20.37 -1.18 -15.69
C GLN A 77 -20.93 -2.59 -15.48
N LEU A 78 -22.12 -2.83 -16.02
CA LEU A 78 -22.78 -4.14 -16.05
C LEU A 78 -22.69 -4.81 -17.42
N GLU A 79 -22.37 -4.03 -18.46
CA GLU A 79 -22.26 -4.47 -19.85
C GLU A 79 -20.91 -4.04 -20.43
N THR A 80 -20.26 -4.91 -21.20
CA THR A 80 -18.97 -4.65 -21.84
C THR A 80 -18.77 -5.51 -23.08
N GLU A 81 -18.10 -4.96 -24.09
CA GLU A 81 -17.65 -5.69 -25.28
C GLU A 81 -16.13 -5.95 -25.28
N GLN A 82 -15.41 -5.60 -24.20
CA GLN A 82 -13.93 -5.71 -24.15
C GLN A 82 -13.46 -7.15 -24.35
N ALA A 83 -14.15 -8.12 -23.75
CA ALA A 83 -13.83 -9.54 -23.87
C ALA A 83 -13.94 -10.07 -25.32
N THR A 84 -14.66 -9.36 -26.19
CA THR A 84 -14.81 -9.66 -27.62
C THR A 84 -14.11 -8.63 -28.51
N ASN A 85 -13.07 -7.96 -27.99
CA ASN A 85 -12.26 -6.97 -28.71
C ASN A 85 -13.06 -5.71 -29.13
N GLY A 86 -13.99 -5.27 -28.28
CA GLY A 86 -14.67 -3.98 -28.40
C GLY A 86 -13.71 -2.78 -28.24
N PRO A 87 -14.15 -1.57 -28.63
CA PRO A 87 -13.32 -0.38 -28.57
C PRO A 87 -13.01 0.04 -27.13
N ILE A 88 -11.80 0.49 -26.85
CA ILE A 88 -11.43 1.06 -25.53
C ILE A 88 -11.92 2.51 -25.44
N GLY A 89 -12.41 2.93 -24.27
CA GLY A 89 -12.82 4.32 -24.03
C GLY A 89 -14.23 4.65 -24.52
N VAL A 90 -15.12 3.65 -24.61
CA VAL A 90 -16.55 3.86 -24.86
C VAL A 90 -17.11 4.85 -23.84
N HIS A 91 -17.86 5.85 -24.31
CA HIS A 91 -18.50 6.84 -23.46
C HIS A 91 -19.71 6.23 -22.75
N VAL A 92 -19.59 6.03 -21.44
CA VAL A 92 -20.62 5.36 -20.62
C VAL A 92 -21.63 6.36 -20.09
N ALA A 93 -21.13 7.49 -19.57
CA ALA A 93 -21.95 8.53 -18.98
C ALA A 93 -21.22 9.88 -18.97
N ASP A 94 -21.96 10.95 -18.74
CA ASP A 94 -21.42 12.21 -18.26
C ASP A 94 -21.80 12.40 -16.79
N TYR A 95 -20.82 12.70 -15.94
CA TYR A 95 -21.07 13.13 -14.57
C TYR A 95 -20.99 14.65 -14.55
N VAL A 96 -22.12 15.30 -14.26
CA VAL A 96 -22.27 16.75 -14.28
C VAL A 96 -22.29 17.25 -12.84
N ILE A 97 -21.20 17.86 -12.40
CA ILE A 97 -21.06 18.46 -11.07
C ILE A 97 -21.57 19.89 -11.17
N ARG A 98 -22.68 20.19 -10.52
CA ARG A 98 -23.31 21.53 -10.51
C ARG A 98 -22.94 22.25 -9.22
N PHE A 99 -22.51 23.50 -9.35
CA PHE A 99 -22.24 24.39 -8.22
C PHE A 99 -23.45 25.26 -7.90
N GLU A 100 -23.49 25.82 -6.69
CA GLU A 100 -24.62 26.65 -6.21
C GLU A 100 -24.91 27.90 -7.07
N ASP A 101 -23.92 28.37 -7.85
CA ASP A 101 -24.03 29.51 -8.77
C ASP A 101 -24.48 29.12 -10.19
N ALA A 102 -24.97 27.88 -10.35
CA ALA A 102 -25.43 27.27 -11.60
C ALA A 102 -24.35 26.99 -12.65
N GLU A 103 -23.07 27.23 -12.37
CA GLU A 103 -21.99 26.69 -13.19
C GLU A 103 -21.93 25.17 -13.04
N ALA A 104 -21.47 24.47 -14.08
CA ALA A 104 -21.29 23.03 -14.02
C ALA A 104 -19.99 22.59 -14.69
N VAL A 105 -19.35 21.60 -14.09
CA VAL A 105 -18.26 20.84 -14.70
C VAL A 105 -18.82 19.51 -15.17
N THR A 106 -18.67 19.22 -16.46
CA THR A 106 -19.05 17.93 -17.05
C THR A 106 -17.82 17.07 -17.24
N VAL A 107 -17.83 15.86 -16.69
CA VAL A 107 -16.73 14.90 -16.82
C VAL A 107 -17.23 13.66 -17.57
N PRO A 108 -16.63 13.32 -18.73
CA PRO A 108 -16.98 12.10 -19.44
C PRO A 108 -16.43 10.89 -18.69
N ILE A 109 -17.28 9.90 -18.45
CA ILE A 109 -16.96 8.62 -17.84
C ILE A 109 -16.85 7.58 -18.93
N ARG A 110 -15.68 6.97 -19.05
CA ARG A 110 -15.33 6.09 -20.15
C ARG A 110 -14.94 4.71 -19.64
N GLU A 111 -15.38 3.70 -20.36
CA GLU A 111 -14.96 2.32 -20.13
C GLU A 111 -13.42 2.22 -20.18
N ARG A 112 -12.83 1.51 -19.22
CA ARG A 112 -11.39 1.34 -19.00
C ARG A 112 -10.62 2.59 -18.56
N TYR A 113 -11.27 3.72 -18.31
CA TYR A 113 -10.61 4.89 -17.71
C TYR A 113 -11.14 5.15 -16.31
N GLU A 114 -12.32 5.75 -16.19
CA GLU A 114 -12.94 6.06 -14.91
C GLU A 114 -13.75 4.87 -14.38
N ILE A 115 -14.35 4.08 -15.27
CA ILE A 115 -15.21 2.95 -14.91
C ILE A 115 -14.84 1.71 -15.74
N SER A 116 -15.19 0.53 -15.26
CA SER A 116 -15.06 -0.72 -16.03
C SER A 116 -16.09 -1.76 -15.55
N ALA A 117 -16.30 -2.80 -16.35
CA ALA A 117 -16.96 -4.02 -15.89
C ALA A 117 -16.00 -4.83 -14.99
N VAL A 118 -16.56 -5.74 -14.19
CA VAL A 118 -15.82 -6.63 -13.28
C VAL A 118 -15.75 -8.03 -13.92
N GLY A 119 -14.60 -8.34 -14.51
CA GLY A 119 -14.45 -9.47 -15.44
C GLY A 119 -14.25 -10.85 -14.80
N ASP A 120 -14.38 -11.06 -13.51
CA ASP A 120 -14.36 -12.41 -12.90
C ASP A 120 -15.77 -13.01 -12.73
N ARG A 121 -16.79 -12.37 -13.34
CA ARG A 121 -18.21 -12.70 -13.12
C ARG A 121 -18.95 -12.86 -14.44
N GLN A 122 -19.97 -13.73 -14.43
CA GLN A 122 -20.88 -13.97 -15.55
C GLN A 122 -20.23 -14.47 -16.85
N GLY A 123 -19.14 -15.25 -16.76
CA GLY A 123 -18.49 -15.85 -17.94
C GLY A 123 -17.64 -14.88 -18.76
N ILE A 124 -17.50 -13.65 -18.30
CA ILE A 124 -16.55 -12.68 -18.81
C ILE A 124 -15.17 -13.04 -18.21
N SER A 125 -14.09 -12.89 -18.98
CA SER A 125 -12.73 -13.12 -18.49
C SER A 125 -12.11 -11.82 -18.00
N ARG A 126 -11.54 -11.81 -16.80
CA ARG A 126 -10.88 -10.61 -16.24
C ARG A 126 -9.68 -10.17 -17.07
N TYR A 127 -9.03 -11.12 -17.73
CA TYR A 127 -7.95 -10.87 -18.67
C TYR A 127 -8.46 -10.27 -19.99
N GLY A 128 -9.72 -10.53 -20.35
CA GLY A 128 -10.37 -9.97 -21.53
C GLY A 128 -10.91 -8.55 -21.31
N VAL A 129 -11.32 -8.21 -20.08
CA VAL A 129 -11.79 -6.85 -19.75
C VAL A 129 -10.63 -5.93 -19.38
N GLY A 130 -9.71 -6.37 -18.52
CA GLY A 130 -8.64 -5.53 -17.98
C GLY A 130 -9.13 -4.53 -16.90
N TYR A 131 -8.20 -3.80 -16.31
CA TYR A 131 -8.48 -2.81 -15.26
C TYR A 131 -8.68 -1.41 -15.86
N PRO A 132 -9.47 -0.53 -15.23
CA PRO A 132 -9.53 0.88 -15.59
C PRO A 132 -8.21 1.59 -15.26
N TYR A 133 -7.85 2.60 -16.06
CA TYR A 133 -6.58 3.33 -15.94
C TYR A 133 -6.60 4.45 -14.89
N LEU A 134 -7.77 5.00 -14.55
CA LEU A 134 -7.93 6.13 -13.64
C LEU A 134 -8.67 5.77 -12.34
N ALA A 135 -9.12 4.54 -12.21
CA ALA A 135 -9.83 4.02 -11.03
C ALA A 135 -9.03 2.91 -10.34
N VAL A 136 -9.33 2.67 -9.07
CA VAL A 136 -8.74 1.57 -8.27
C VAL A 136 -9.81 0.58 -7.84
N THR A 137 -9.42 -0.60 -7.38
CA THR A 137 -10.36 -1.60 -6.83
C THR A 137 -10.97 -1.12 -5.51
N ASP A 138 -12.16 -1.58 -5.15
CA ASP A 138 -12.76 -1.34 -3.82
C ASP A 138 -12.08 -2.10 -2.67
N GLN A 139 -11.24 -3.10 -2.97
CA GLN A 139 -10.38 -3.79 -2.02
C GLN A 139 -8.96 -3.22 -2.02
N SER A 140 -8.25 -3.36 -0.91
CA SER A 140 -6.80 -3.11 -0.82
C SER A 140 -5.99 -4.36 -1.10
N ASP A 141 -4.71 -4.18 -1.40
CA ASP A 141 -3.74 -5.28 -1.38
C ASP A 141 -3.69 -5.85 0.05
N ALA A 142 -3.47 -7.16 0.17
CA ALA A 142 -3.45 -7.84 1.45
C ALA A 142 -2.17 -8.66 1.61
N LEU A 143 -1.61 -8.63 2.82
CA LEU A 143 -0.54 -9.55 3.18
C LEU A 143 -1.11 -10.95 3.38
N ILE A 144 -0.41 -11.95 2.84
CA ILE A 144 -0.68 -13.35 3.13
C ILE A 144 -0.38 -13.59 4.63
N PRO A 145 -1.10 -14.48 5.35
CA PRO A 145 -0.72 -14.81 6.72
C PRO A 145 0.73 -15.32 6.75
N ARG A 146 1.61 -14.60 7.47
CA ARG A 146 3.05 -14.83 7.44
C ARG A 146 3.43 -16.22 7.94
N TYR A 147 2.90 -16.61 9.10
CA TYR A 147 3.35 -17.78 9.85
C TYR A 147 2.63 -19.09 9.49
N GLU A 148 1.53 -19.03 8.74
CA GLU A 148 0.71 -20.20 8.43
C GLU A 148 0.07 -20.11 7.04
N GLY A 149 -0.24 -21.27 6.48
CA GLY A 149 -1.09 -21.40 5.30
C GLY A 149 -0.86 -22.71 4.56
N ARG A 150 -1.45 -22.82 3.36
CA ARG A 150 -1.47 -24.07 2.64
C ARG A 150 -0.12 -24.37 1.97
N PHE A 151 0.34 -25.61 2.11
CA PHE A 151 1.63 -26.03 1.56
C PHE A 151 1.66 -26.05 0.02
N ASP A 152 0.53 -26.36 -0.62
CA ASP A 152 0.39 -26.32 -2.08
C ASP A 152 0.50 -24.90 -2.67
N GLU A 153 0.37 -23.87 -1.83
CA GLU A 153 0.55 -22.47 -2.21
C GLU A 153 1.95 -21.92 -1.90
N THR A 154 2.89 -22.75 -1.43
CA THR A 154 4.25 -22.33 -1.02
C THR A 154 4.96 -21.42 -2.03
N GLY A 155 4.88 -21.70 -3.33
CA GLY A 155 5.43 -20.83 -4.37
C GLY A 155 4.74 -19.47 -4.44
N ARG A 156 3.40 -19.42 -4.38
CA ARG A 156 2.63 -18.17 -4.35
C ARG A 156 2.93 -17.37 -3.08
N ARG A 157 3.11 -18.04 -1.94
CA ARG A 157 3.38 -17.38 -0.65
C ARG A 157 4.70 -16.59 -0.64
N GLN A 158 5.65 -16.91 -1.52
CA GLN A 158 6.87 -16.12 -1.70
C GLN A 158 6.62 -14.71 -2.24
N THR A 159 5.44 -14.44 -2.83
CA THR A 159 5.08 -13.06 -3.22
C THR A 159 4.68 -12.20 -2.02
N GLU A 160 4.41 -12.83 -0.86
CA GLU A 160 3.96 -12.25 0.42
C GLU A 160 2.65 -11.45 0.38
N VAL A 161 2.24 -10.98 -0.80
CA VAL A 161 1.12 -10.10 -1.05
C VAL A 161 0.13 -10.78 -1.99
N VAL A 162 -1.15 -10.59 -1.71
CA VAL A 162 -2.25 -10.79 -2.64
C VAL A 162 -2.61 -9.44 -3.22
N GLN A 163 -2.43 -9.30 -4.53
CA GLN A 163 -2.88 -8.13 -5.27
C GLN A 163 -4.39 -7.98 -5.14
N ALA A 164 -4.84 -6.76 -4.88
CA ALA A 164 -6.25 -6.40 -4.81
C ALA A 164 -6.97 -6.78 -6.12
N GLN A 165 -8.18 -7.29 -5.93
CA GLN A 165 -9.15 -7.51 -6.99
C GLN A 165 -10.40 -6.69 -6.65
N PRO A 166 -11.11 -6.14 -7.64
CA PRO A 166 -12.39 -5.49 -7.37
C PRO A 166 -13.35 -6.55 -6.82
N LYS A 167 -13.89 -6.32 -5.62
CA LYS A 167 -14.93 -7.18 -5.06
C LYS A 167 -16.28 -6.84 -5.62
N TRP A 168 -16.66 -5.58 -5.79
CA TRP A 168 -17.92 -5.22 -6.46
C TRP A 168 -17.77 -3.99 -7.32
N TYR A 169 -16.99 -3.00 -6.88
CA TYR A 169 -16.94 -1.69 -7.50
C TYR A 169 -15.51 -1.29 -7.86
N TRP A 170 -15.42 -0.37 -8.82
CA TRP A 170 -14.26 0.47 -9.05
C TRP A 170 -14.44 1.78 -8.30
N LEU A 171 -13.35 2.30 -7.75
CA LEU A 171 -13.31 3.58 -7.07
C LEU A 171 -12.57 4.60 -7.91
N TRP A 172 -13.28 5.63 -8.37
CA TRP A 172 -12.69 6.73 -9.12
C TRP A 172 -12.78 8.03 -8.32
N ALA A 173 -11.68 8.77 -8.23
CA ALA A 173 -11.62 10.04 -7.52
C ALA A 173 -11.58 11.20 -8.51
N TRP A 174 -12.63 12.02 -8.51
CA TRP A 174 -12.63 13.30 -9.20
C TRP A 174 -12.04 14.38 -8.30
N ARG A 175 -11.03 15.09 -8.80
CA ARG A 175 -10.44 16.25 -8.13
C ARG A 175 -11.27 17.49 -8.46
N ASN A 176 -11.80 18.15 -7.43
CA ASN A 176 -12.54 19.39 -7.61
C ASN A 176 -11.56 20.51 -7.99
N PRO A 177 -11.71 21.17 -9.16
CA PRO A 177 -10.86 22.30 -9.55
C PRO A 177 -11.11 23.55 -8.69
N THR A 178 -12.24 23.61 -7.99
CA THR A 178 -12.66 24.74 -7.15
C THR A 178 -13.19 24.22 -5.80
N PRO A 179 -12.31 23.76 -4.89
CA PRO A 179 -12.70 23.07 -3.66
C PRO A 179 -13.53 23.91 -2.70
N ASP A 180 -13.37 25.24 -2.74
CA ASP A 180 -14.09 26.19 -1.87
C ASP A 180 -15.53 26.46 -2.32
N ARG A 181 -15.92 26.01 -3.51
CA ARG A 181 -17.29 26.18 -4.03
C ARG A 181 -18.17 25.03 -3.60
N VAL A 182 -19.38 25.35 -3.14
CA VAL A 182 -20.39 24.37 -2.78
C VAL A 182 -20.82 23.62 -4.04
N ILE A 183 -20.63 22.31 -4.04
CA ILE A 183 -21.25 21.41 -4.99
C ILE A 183 -22.72 21.30 -4.57
N ASP A 184 -23.62 21.83 -5.39
CA ASP A 184 -25.06 21.75 -5.16
C ASP A 184 -25.54 20.31 -5.39
N SER A 185 -25.20 19.74 -6.54
CA SER A 185 -25.66 18.42 -6.96
C SER A 185 -24.72 17.76 -7.95
N ILE A 186 -24.81 16.44 -8.06
CA ILE A 186 -24.15 15.65 -9.10
C ILE A 186 -25.22 14.94 -9.91
N GLU A 187 -25.26 15.20 -11.21
CA GLU A 187 -26.17 14.57 -12.15
C GLU A 187 -25.43 13.51 -12.99
N PHE A 188 -26.01 12.33 -13.08
CA PHE A 188 -25.53 11.20 -13.86
C PHE A 188 -26.34 11.10 -15.15
N VAL A 189 -25.72 11.41 -16.29
CA VAL A 189 -26.37 11.38 -17.61
C VAL A 189 -25.87 10.18 -18.38
N PRO A 190 -26.69 9.14 -18.64
CA PRO A 190 -26.24 7.96 -19.36
C PRO A 190 -25.98 8.27 -20.84
N LYS A 191 -24.89 7.72 -21.39
CA LYS A 191 -24.45 7.92 -22.79
C LYS A 191 -24.16 6.61 -23.53
N GLY A 192 -24.15 5.48 -22.83
CA GLY A 192 -23.79 4.20 -23.42
C GLY A 192 -24.17 3.00 -22.55
N PRO A 193 -23.28 1.99 -22.42
CA PRO A 193 -23.59 0.73 -21.75
C PRO A 193 -24.10 0.90 -20.32
N ARG A 194 -24.92 -0.07 -19.87
CA ARG A 194 -25.49 -0.03 -18.53
C ARG A 194 -24.41 0.01 -17.44
N PHE A 195 -24.61 0.88 -16.45
CA PHE A 195 -23.74 1.01 -15.29
C PHE A 195 -24.53 1.25 -14.01
N ILE A 196 -23.86 1.10 -12.87
CA ILE A 196 -24.40 1.45 -11.57
C ILE A 196 -23.47 2.39 -10.80
N VAL A 197 -24.07 3.28 -9.99
CA VAL A 197 -23.39 4.03 -8.93
C VAL A 197 -23.92 3.51 -7.60
N ALA A 198 -22.99 3.02 -6.77
CA ALA A 198 -23.30 2.39 -5.49
C ALA A 198 -23.11 3.31 -4.29
N GLY A 199 -22.23 4.32 -4.40
CA GLY A 199 -22.01 5.26 -3.31
C GLY A 199 -21.06 6.37 -3.70
N LEU A 200 -21.11 7.45 -2.92
CA LEU A 200 -20.24 8.61 -3.05
C LEU A 200 -19.57 8.92 -1.71
N THR A 201 -18.34 9.40 -1.77
CA THR A 201 -17.59 9.93 -0.63
C THR A 201 -17.01 11.29 -0.99
N LEU A 202 -17.19 12.28 -0.12
CA LEU A 202 -16.52 13.57 -0.21
C LEU A 202 -15.21 13.51 0.57
N GLY A 203 -14.12 14.00 -0.04
CA GLY A 203 -12.86 14.28 0.64
C GLY A 203 -12.76 15.76 0.99
N HIS A 204 -12.60 16.05 2.28
CA HIS A 204 -12.58 17.41 2.85
C HIS A 204 -11.16 17.94 3.09
N VAL A 205 -10.16 17.17 2.71
CA VAL A 205 -8.73 17.48 2.86
C VAL A 205 -8.05 17.57 1.50
N ASP A 206 -7.03 18.44 1.41
CA ASP A 206 -6.27 18.64 0.18
C ASP A 206 -5.22 17.54 -0.05
N GLU A 207 -5.69 16.37 -0.47
CA GLU A 207 -4.85 15.23 -0.84
C GLU A 207 -5.53 14.38 -1.92
N HIS A 208 -4.79 13.43 -2.49
CA HIS A 208 -5.39 12.41 -3.34
C HIS A 208 -5.92 11.25 -2.44
N PRO A 209 -7.17 10.76 -2.58
CA PRO A 209 -7.76 9.79 -1.64
C PRO A 209 -7.11 8.41 -1.60
N PHE A 210 -6.30 8.08 -2.60
CA PHE A 210 -5.56 6.83 -2.69
C PHE A 210 -4.06 7.11 -2.65
N SER A 211 -3.32 6.37 -1.82
CA SER A 211 -1.86 6.49 -1.71
C SER A 211 -1.20 6.32 -3.08
N ARG A 212 -0.26 7.22 -3.40
CA ARG A 212 0.62 7.15 -4.57
C ARG A 212 2.10 7.25 -4.20
N ALA A 213 2.39 7.27 -2.89
CA ALA A 213 3.73 7.41 -2.37
C ALA A 213 4.44 6.06 -2.33
N ALA A 214 5.77 6.07 -2.52
CA ALA A 214 6.58 4.90 -2.26
C ALA A 214 6.55 4.57 -0.75
N ARG A 215 6.65 3.28 -0.42
CA ARG A 215 6.75 2.87 0.99
C ARG A 215 8.04 3.40 1.60
N ARG A 216 7.95 3.85 2.85
CA ARG A 216 9.07 4.34 3.66
C ARG A 216 9.24 3.45 4.88
N PRO A 217 10.49 3.08 5.25
CA PRO A 217 10.75 2.28 6.43
C PRO A 217 10.59 3.13 7.69
N VAL A 218 9.87 2.57 8.65
CA VAL A 218 9.51 3.22 9.90
C VAL A 218 9.93 2.33 11.05
N ARG A 219 10.63 2.90 12.03
CA ARG A 219 10.96 2.28 13.30
C ARG A 219 9.86 2.55 14.32
N ILE A 220 9.48 1.51 15.05
CA ILE A 220 8.52 1.53 16.15
C ILE A 220 9.25 1.16 17.43
N ASP A 221 9.15 2.02 18.43
CA ASP A 221 9.62 1.76 19.80
C ASP A 221 8.44 1.77 20.76
N LEU A 222 8.32 0.71 21.57
CA LEU A 222 7.37 0.65 22.69
C LEU A 222 8.01 1.27 23.94
N LYS A 223 7.32 2.21 24.59
CA LYS A 223 7.84 2.94 25.76
C LYS A 223 7.71 2.16 27.06
N ASP A 224 6.73 1.26 27.15
CA ASP A 224 6.60 0.35 28.28
C ASP A 224 7.60 -0.80 28.17
N SER A 225 8.50 -0.92 29.16
CA SER A 225 9.60 -1.89 29.11
C SER A 225 9.13 -3.35 29.23
N GLU A 226 8.04 -3.61 29.96
CA GLU A 226 7.50 -4.97 30.09
C GLU A 226 6.89 -5.42 28.76
N GLN A 227 6.13 -4.53 28.12
CA GLN A 227 5.54 -4.73 26.82
C GLN A 227 6.58 -4.89 25.72
N ALA A 228 7.62 -4.06 25.73
CA ALA A 228 8.77 -4.13 24.82
C ALA A 228 9.50 -5.47 24.89
N ALA A 229 9.62 -6.04 26.09
CA ALA A 229 10.36 -7.28 26.33
C ALA A 229 9.57 -8.57 26.02
N LYS A 230 8.26 -8.48 25.75
CA LYS A 230 7.45 -9.64 25.34
C LYS A 230 7.96 -10.22 24.01
N SER A 231 7.70 -11.52 23.81
CA SER A 231 7.90 -12.20 22.53
C SER A 231 7.30 -11.40 21.37
N PHE A 232 7.98 -11.41 20.23
CA PHE A 232 7.60 -10.63 19.06
C PHE A 232 6.19 -11.01 18.57
N ASP A 233 5.27 -10.06 18.67
CA ASP A 233 3.90 -10.18 18.15
C ASP A 233 3.32 -8.78 17.87
N LEU A 234 4.14 -7.91 17.27
CA LEU A 234 3.80 -6.52 16.97
C LEU A 234 3.18 -6.42 15.56
N ASP A 235 1.98 -5.85 15.46
CA ASP A 235 1.30 -5.57 14.19
C ASP A 235 1.09 -4.06 14.02
N VAL A 236 1.29 -3.56 12.80
CA VAL A 236 1.20 -2.12 12.49
C VAL A 236 0.27 -1.89 11.31
N THR A 237 -0.91 -1.34 11.51
CA THR A 237 -1.94 -1.10 10.48
C THR A 237 -1.87 0.32 9.93
N ILE A 238 -2.43 0.56 8.73
CA ILE A 238 -2.66 1.90 8.18
C ILE A 238 -3.97 1.95 7.39
N ASP A 239 -4.89 2.86 7.74
CA ASP A 239 -6.13 3.07 6.98
C ASP A 239 -5.89 4.05 5.80
N ARG A 240 -6.30 3.72 4.57
CA ARG A 240 -5.92 4.46 3.34
C ARG A 240 -4.42 4.39 2.97
N GLY A 241 -3.78 3.26 3.29
CA GLY A 241 -2.38 2.99 2.95
C GLY A 241 -2.09 1.51 2.72
N GLU A 242 -0.79 1.21 2.61
CA GLU A 242 -0.24 -0.14 2.47
C GLU A 242 0.92 -0.34 3.43
N ARG A 243 1.14 -1.59 3.83
CA ARG A 243 2.18 -2.01 4.77
C ARG A 243 2.88 -3.29 4.31
N THR A 244 4.14 -3.47 4.70
CA THR A 244 4.81 -4.78 4.71
C THR A 244 4.55 -5.52 6.03
N TYR A 245 5.11 -6.71 6.20
CA TYR A 245 5.21 -7.31 7.52
C TYR A 245 6.04 -6.42 8.46
N THR A 246 5.71 -6.48 9.75
CA THR A 246 6.53 -5.93 10.83
C THR A 246 7.67 -6.89 11.14
N HIS A 247 8.89 -6.39 11.33
CA HIS A 247 10.05 -7.20 11.70
C HIS A 247 10.73 -6.63 12.95
N PRO A 248 11.21 -7.49 13.87
CA PRO A 248 12.05 -7.00 14.97
C PRO A 248 13.35 -6.42 14.40
N LEU A 249 13.79 -5.30 14.96
CA LEU A 249 15.11 -4.75 14.72
C LEU A 249 16.15 -5.40 15.65
N PRO A 250 17.44 -5.35 15.33
CA PRO A 250 18.47 -5.96 16.18
C PRO A 250 18.46 -5.40 17.60
N GLU A 251 18.77 -6.25 18.58
CA GLU A 251 18.96 -5.83 19.97
C GLU A 251 20.31 -5.12 20.17
N GLN A 252 21.34 -5.56 19.43
CA GLN A 252 22.66 -4.95 19.46
C GLN A 252 22.61 -3.52 18.91
N SER A 253 23.28 -2.61 19.61
CA SER A 253 23.52 -1.25 19.11
C SER A 253 24.42 -1.26 17.86
N THR A 254 24.41 -0.18 17.08
CA THR A 254 25.29 -0.04 15.93
C THR A 254 26.77 -0.19 16.31
N ASP A 255 27.19 0.38 17.44
CA ASP A 255 28.59 0.34 17.89
C ASP A 255 29.01 -1.06 18.34
N GLU A 256 28.14 -1.79 19.04
CA GLU A 256 28.35 -3.21 19.36
C GLU A 256 28.49 -4.03 18.09
N PHE A 257 27.59 -3.84 17.11
CA PHE A 257 27.69 -4.55 15.83
C PHE A 257 28.96 -4.21 15.05
N LEU A 258 29.39 -2.94 15.03
CA LEU A 258 30.63 -2.53 14.35
C LEU A 258 31.87 -3.16 15.01
N SER A 259 31.87 -3.29 16.34
CA SER A 259 32.99 -3.80 17.13
C SER A 259 33.01 -5.33 17.30
N ASP A 260 31.90 -6.02 16.98
CA ASP A 260 31.82 -7.48 17.05
C ASP A 260 32.88 -8.15 16.15
N ALA A 261 33.58 -9.14 16.71
CA ALA A 261 34.64 -9.88 16.03
C ALA A 261 34.12 -10.78 14.88
N TYR A 262 32.87 -11.20 14.91
CA TYR A 262 32.24 -12.09 13.93
C TYR A 262 31.66 -11.32 12.73
N LYS A 263 32.48 -10.45 12.12
CA LYS A 263 32.11 -9.70 10.92
C LYS A 263 31.70 -10.65 9.79
N GLY A 264 30.54 -10.42 9.17
CA GLY A 264 30.04 -11.25 8.07
C GLY A 264 29.42 -12.59 8.46
N PHE A 265 29.30 -12.90 9.77
CA PHE A 265 28.68 -14.14 10.28
C PHE A 265 27.31 -13.91 10.94
N GLY A 266 26.62 -12.84 10.53
CA GLY A 266 25.30 -12.49 11.05
C GLY A 266 25.35 -11.82 12.42
N GLU A 267 24.20 -11.81 13.10
CA GLU A 267 24.01 -11.39 14.49
C GLU A 267 22.88 -12.21 15.13
N PRO A 268 22.82 -12.34 16.47
CA PRO A 268 21.75 -13.06 17.15
C PRO A 268 20.35 -12.52 16.80
N GLN A 269 19.35 -13.40 16.76
CA GLN A 269 17.95 -12.97 16.59
C GLN A 269 17.44 -12.26 17.83
N ASN A 270 16.78 -11.13 17.64
CA ASN A 270 15.97 -10.45 18.64
C ASN A 270 14.56 -11.08 18.66
N PRO A 271 14.18 -11.80 19.72
CA PRO A 271 12.85 -12.40 19.85
C PRO A 271 11.81 -11.43 20.41
N LYS A 272 12.19 -10.18 20.73
CA LYS A 272 11.34 -9.21 21.43
C LYS A 272 10.53 -8.34 20.46
N SER A 273 9.46 -7.73 20.97
CA SER A 273 8.56 -6.88 20.17
C SER A 273 9.10 -5.49 19.86
N SER A 274 10.14 -5.02 20.55
CA SER A 274 10.70 -3.67 20.38
C SER A 274 12.23 -3.68 20.46
N PRO A 275 12.93 -2.87 19.66
CA PRO A 275 12.40 -2.09 18.54
C PRO A 275 11.97 -2.99 17.36
N ALA A 276 11.06 -2.48 16.55
CA ALA A 276 10.62 -3.13 15.32
C ALA A 276 10.60 -2.14 14.17
N TYR A 277 10.51 -2.64 12.93
CA TYR A 277 10.29 -1.80 11.77
C TYR A 277 9.27 -2.40 10.81
N VAL A 278 8.67 -1.52 10.02
CA VAL A 278 7.73 -1.84 8.94
C VAL A 278 7.89 -0.81 7.83
N GLU A 279 7.63 -1.17 6.57
CA GLU A 279 7.51 -0.18 5.50
C GLU A 279 6.05 0.23 5.34
N LEU A 280 5.77 1.53 5.36
CA LEU A 280 4.43 2.09 5.23
C LEU A 280 4.34 3.04 4.03
N SER A 281 3.20 3.05 3.35
CA SER A 281 2.79 4.16 2.48
C SER A 281 1.34 4.49 2.77
N GLY A 282 0.95 5.76 2.70
CA GLY A 282 -0.42 6.18 2.94
C GLY A 282 -0.66 7.60 2.46
N VAL A 283 -1.92 8.01 2.46
CA VAL A 283 -2.27 9.43 2.32
C VAL A 283 -1.94 10.17 3.62
N PRO A 284 -1.65 11.48 3.61
CA PRO A 284 -1.32 12.24 4.82
C PRO A 284 -2.36 12.14 5.95
N SER A 285 -3.64 12.03 5.62
CA SER A 285 -4.73 11.82 6.58
C SER A 285 -4.83 10.38 7.14
N ALA A 286 -4.03 9.43 6.66
CA ALA A 286 -4.04 8.06 7.14
C ALA A 286 -3.68 7.97 8.63
N THR A 287 -4.22 6.97 9.31
CA THR A 287 -3.95 6.63 10.70
C THR A 287 -3.13 5.36 10.75
N VAL A 288 -1.96 5.42 11.38
CA VAL A 288 -1.11 4.28 11.68
C VAL A 288 -1.50 3.75 13.06
N GLY A 289 -1.97 2.51 13.15
CA GLY A 289 -2.31 1.85 14.41
C GLY A 289 -1.28 0.80 14.78
N VAL A 290 -0.87 0.75 16.04
CA VAL A 290 0.08 -0.24 16.57
C VAL A 290 -0.64 -1.13 17.57
N SER A 291 -0.53 -2.45 17.40
CA SER A 291 -1.08 -3.45 18.31
C SER A 291 -0.04 -4.53 18.64
N GLN A 292 -0.26 -5.23 19.76
CA GLN A 292 0.54 -6.39 20.14
C GLN A 292 -0.36 -7.49 20.67
N GLY A 293 -0.24 -8.72 20.15
CA GLY A 293 -1.13 -9.82 20.56
C GLY A 293 -2.60 -9.55 20.27
N GLY A 294 -2.89 -8.74 19.24
CA GLY A 294 -4.24 -8.29 18.90
C GLY A 294 -4.78 -7.14 19.76
N GLU A 295 -4.08 -6.73 20.83
CA GLU A 295 -4.48 -5.60 21.66
C GLU A 295 -3.93 -4.29 21.11
N ASN A 296 -4.80 -3.29 20.92
CA ASN A 296 -4.38 -1.96 20.47
C ASN A 296 -3.53 -1.26 21.53
N ILE A 297 -2.33 -0.82 21.14
CA ILE A 297 -1.43 -0.03 21.99
C ILE A 297 -1.78 1.45 21.85
N ASP A 298 -1.61 1.99 20.63
CA ASP A 298 -1.81 3.39 20.30
C ASP A 298 -1.89 3.61 18.77
N SER A 299 -2.16 4.85 18.35
CA SER A 299 -2.18 5.26 16.95
C SER A 299 -1.70 6.68 16.71
N VAL A 300 -1.17 6.97 15.52
CA VAL A 300 -0.74 8.32 15.10
C VAL A 300 -1.19 8.61 13.68
N LYS A 301 -1.21 9.90 13.31
CA LYS A 301 -1.47 10.31 11.92
C LYS A 301 -0.22 10.17 11.07
N TRP A 302 -0.36 9.58 9.88
CA TRP A 302 0.76 9.32 8.96
C TRP A 302 1.45 10.61 8.49
N GLY A 303 0.67 11.64 8.14
CA GLY A 303 1.22 12.92 7.70
C GLY A 303 2.09 13.62 8.76
N ASP A 304 1.82 13.39 10.04
CA ASP A 304 2.63 13.94 11.14
C ASP A 304 3.99 13.22 11.19
N VAL A 305 4.00 11.89 11.02
CA VAL A 305 5.25 11.10 10.90
C VAL A 305 6.08 11.55 9.69
N GLU A 306 5.44 11.78 8.55
CA GLU A 306 6.14 12.20 7.34
C GLU A 306 6.75 13.59 7.44
N SER A 307 6.04 14.53 8.08
CA SER A 307 6.45 15.93 8.17
C SER A 307 7.45 16.19 9.30
N GLU A 308 7.28 15.52 10.44
CA GLU A 308 8.13 15.72 11.62
C GLU A 308 9.34 14.77 11.66
N GLY A 309 9.31 13.68 10.90
CA GLY A 309 10.35 12.66 10.89
C GLY A 309 10.23 11.65 12.04
N ALA A 310 9.62 12.05 13.16
CA ALA A 310 9.26 11.18 14.27
C ALA A 310 8.08 11.76 15.05
N VAL A 311 7.20 10.90 15.54
CA VAL A 311 6.07 11.25 16.40
C VAL A 311 6.14 10.40 17.67
N ASP A 312 5.91 11.05 18.80
CA ASP A 312 5.92 10.46 20.14
C ASP A 312 4.53 10.55 20.77
N THR A 313 4.00 9.43 21.24
CA THR A 313 2.81 9.39 22.13
C THR A 313 3.22 9.03 23.55
N GLU A 314 2.26 8.81 24.45
CA GLU A 314 2.57 8.28 25.79
C GLU A 314 3.15 6.85 25.72
N LYS A 315 2.72 6.04 24.75
CA LYS A 315 3.02 4.60 24.71
C LYS A 315 4.02 4.19 23.64
N ILE A 316 4.09 4.92 22.53
CA ILE A 316 4.93 4.55 21.39
C ILE A 316 5.73 5.73 20.86
N ARG A 317 6.80 5.42 20.15
CA ARG A 317 7.48 6.33 19.23
C ARG A 317 7.52 5.70 17.85
N ILE A 318 7.15 6.48 16.84
CA ILE A 318 7.21 6.11 15.44
C ILE A 318 8.17 7.06 14.74
N SER A 319 9.19 6.54 14.04
CA SER A 319 10.20 7.39 13.39
C SER A 319 10.61 6.86 12.02
N LEU A 320 10.83 7.78 11.08
CA LEU A 320 11.38 7.45 9.76
C LEU A 320 12.85 7.09 9.89
N THR A 321 13.23 5.95 9.32
CA THR A 321 14.64 5.49 9.31
C THR A 321 15.39 5.88 8.04
N GLU A 322 14.72 6.64 7.16
CA GLU A 322 15.19 6.99 5.84
C GLU A 322 14.92 8.47 5.51
N PRO A 323 15.95 9.33 5.57
CA PRO A 323 15.84 10.75 5.20
C PRO A 323 15.90 10.98 3.67
N GLY A 324 15.71 9.92 2.87
CA GLY A 324 15.80 9.88 1.41
C GLY A 324 16.85 8.87 0.92
N LYS A 325 16.84 8.55 -0.39
CA LYS A 325 17.76 7.56 -0.98
C LYS A 325 18.62 8.12 -2.12
N ASN A 326 19.69 7.40 -2.41
CA ASN A 326 20.48 7.50 -3.63
C ASN A 326 20.47 6.14 -4.35
N TRP A 327 20.48 6.15 -5.69
CA TRP A 327 20.81 4.95 -6.45
C TRP A 327 22.33 4.81 -6.50
N VAL A 328 22.86 3.78 -5.83
CA VAL A 328 24.29 3.56 -5.68
C VAL A 328 24.69 2.30 -6.44
N LYS A 329 25.77 2.39 -7.21
CA LYS A 329 26.48 1.25 -7.79
C LYS A 329 27.58 0.82 -6.83
N VAL A 330 27.64 -0.46 -6.55
CA VAL A 330 28.58 -1.06 -5.62
C VAL A 330 29.56 -1.92 -6.41
N ARG A 331 30.84 -1.82 -6.08
CA ARG A 331 31.89 -2.74 -6.49
C ARG A 331 32.58 -3.25 -5.23
N VAL A 332 32.90 -4.53 -5.18
CA VAL A 332 33.69 -5.10 -4.09
C VAL A 332 35.02 -5.57 -4.66
N VAL A 333 36.09 -5.00 -4.15
CA VAL A 333 37.46 -5.19 -4.66
C VAL A 333 38.32 -5.83 -3.59
N ASP A 334 39.10 -6.83 -3.99
CA ASP A 334 40.15 -7.43 -3.17
C ASP A 334 41.38 -6.50 -3.14
N ASP A 335 41.85 -6.10 -1.96
CA ASP A 335 42.85 -5.04 -1.83
C ASP A 335 44.25 -5.47 -2.30
N ASP A 336 44.59 -6.75 -2.15
CA ASP A 336 45.84 -7.34 -2.59
C ASP A 336 45.94 -7.40 -4.13
N THR A 337 44.85 -7.77 -4.81
CA THR A 337 44.85 -8.01 -6.26
C THR A 337 44.25 -6.88 -7.09
N GLY A 338 43.45 -6.00 -6.47
CA GLY A 338 42.67 -4.97 -7.15
C GLY A 338 41.55 -5.52 -8.03
N GLN A 339 41.22 -6.82 -7.93
CA GLN A 339 40.19 -7.47 -8.75
C GLN A 339 38.82 -7.38 -8.09
N ILE A 340 37.78 -7.33 -8.91
CA ILE A 340 36.39 -7.48 -8.45
C ILE A 340 36.18 -8.91 -7.99
N VAL A 341 35.56 -9.09 -6.83
CA VAL A 341 35.40 -10.41 -6.21
C VAL A 341 33.96 -10.71 -5.81
N PRO A 342 33.44 -11.92 -6.11
CA PRO A 342 32.14 -12.32 -5.65
C PRO A 342 32.14 -12.47 -4.13
N CYS A 343 31.07 -11.99 -3.49
CA CYS A 343 30.95 -12.00 -2.05
C CYS A 343 29.50 -11.89 -1.61
N ARG A 344 29.28 -12.07 -0.31
CA ARG A 344 28.03 -11.69 0.34
C ARG A 344 28.11 -10.26 0.80
N VAL A 345 27.04 -9.49 0.57
CA VAL A 345 26.90 -8.12 1.05
C VAL A 345 25.66 -7.96 1.90
N HIS A 346 25.70 -7.01 2.82
CA HIS A 346 24.55 -6.55 3.58
C HIS A 346 24.71 -5.07 3.88
N PHE A 347 23.72 -4.26 3.52
CA PHE A 347 23.66 -2.84 3.87
C PHE A 347 22.54 -2.62 4.87
N ARG A 348 22.78 -1.82 5.90
CA ARG A 348 21.75 -1.46 6.89
C ARG A 348 21.88 -0.04 7.42
N SER A 349 20.75 0.53 7.82
CA SER A 349 20.75 1.73 8.66
C SER A 349 21.44 1.44 10.00
N PRO A 350 21.80 2.48 10.78
CA PRO A 350 22.32 2.30 12.13
C PRO A 350 21.35 1.52 13.03
N ASP A 351 20.03 1.69 12.81
CA ASP A 351 18.97 0.95 13.49
C ASP A 351 18.86 -0.53 13.09
N GLY A 352 19.57 -0.96 12.05
CA GLY A 352 19.53 -2.34 11.54
C GLY A 352 18.45 -2.60 10.49
N VAL A 353 17.83 -1.56 9.91
CA VAL A 353 16.91 -1.73 8.78
C VAL A 353 17.71 -2.12 7.53
N PRO A 354 17.42 -3.24 6.86
CA PRO A 354 18.17 -3.70 5.70
C PRO A 354 17.83 -2.92 4.42
N TYR A 355 18.85 -2.70 3.59
CA TYR A 355 18.76 -2.08 2.26
C TYR A 355 19.52 -2.93 1.24
N GLN A 356 18.98 -4.09 0.89
CA GLN A 356 19.67 -5.00 -0.03
C GLN A 356 19.73 -4.43 -1.46
N PRO A 357 20.72 -4.86 -2.27
CA PRO A 357 20.80 -4.44 -3.66
C PRO A 357 19.52 -4.78 -4.45
N HIS A 358 19.31 -4.04 -5.53
CA HIS A 358 18.19 -4.26 -6.43
C HIS A 358 18.17 -5.70 -6.94
N GLY A 359 17.02 -6.37 -6.79
CA GLY A 359 16.84 -7.79 -7.14
C GLY A 359 17.06 -8.76 -5.99
N HIS A 360 17.42 -8.28 -4.80
CA HIS A 360 17.64 -9.09 -3.61
C HIS A 360 16.61 -8.78 -2.50
N HIS A 361 16.44 -9.71 -1.57
CA HIS A 361 15.41 -9.62 -0.53
C HIS A 361 15.90 -8.89 0.72
N ASN A 362 15.22 -7.82 1.13
CA ASN A 362 15.46 -7.18 2.43
C ASN A 362 15.32 -8.17 3.59
N GLN A 363 14.36 -9.09 3.49
CA GLN A 363 14.10 -10.15 4.46
C GLN A 363 13.98 -11.48 3.73
N VAL A 364 15.10 -12.22 3.65
CA VAL A 364 15.13 -13.54 3.00
C VAL A 364 14.09 -14.43 3.67
N ASN A 365 13.18 -14.97 2.85
CA ASN A 365 12.07 -15.81 3.29
C ASN A 365 11.26 -15.20 4.45
N SER A 366 11.00 -13.89 4.40
CA SER A 366 10.26 -13.15 5.43
C SER A 366 10.81 -13.33 6.86
N ASN A 367 12.10 -13.61 7.04
CA ASN A 367 12.72 -13.99 8.32
C ASN A 367 12.13 -15.24 8.99
N LEU A 368 11.59 -16.18 8.21
CA LEU A 368 11.14 -17.47 8.71
C LEU A 368 12.22 -18.54 8.56
N ASP A 369 12.16 -19.54 9.42
CA ASP A 369 13.01 -20.72 9.36
C ASP A 369 12.35 -21.76 8.42
N THR A 370 12.34 -21.49 7.12
CA THR A 370 11.87 -22.49 6.14
C THR A 370 13.04 -22.98 5.29
N TRP A 371 13.19 -24.30 5.29
CA TRP A 371 14.22 -25.00 4.54
C TRP A 371 13.73 -25.21 3.10
N HIS A 372 14.54 -24.84 2.10
CA HIS A 372 14.29 -25.07 0.66
C HIS A 372 13.07 -24.38 0.02
N ILE A 373 12.57 -23.28 0.57
CA ILE A 373 11.49 -22.51 -0.07
C ILE A 373 12.04 -21.35 -0.91
N ASP A 374 13.18 -20.78 -0.53
CA ASP A 374 13.93 -19.78 -1.30
C ASP A 374 15.26 -20.40 -1.74
N VAL A 375 15.37 -20.80 -3.01
CA VAL A 375 16.55 -21.46 -3.60
C VAL A 375 17.39 -20.42 -4.38
N GLY A 376 17.41 -19.18 -3.91
CA GLY A 376 18.22 -18.09 -4.43
C GLY A 376 19.67 -18.08 -3.91
N GLY A 377 20.44 -17.08 -4.35
CA GLY A 377 21.79 -16.82 -3.84
C GLY A 377 21.81 -16.13 -2.47
N ASP A 378 20.68 -15.56 -2.05
CA ASP A 378 20.58 -14.83 -0.78
C ASP A 378 20.58 -15.80 0.40
N THR A 379 21.20 -15.38 1.50
CA THR A 379 21.34 -16.21 2.69
C THR A 379 21.02 -15.42 3.93
N ARG A 380 20.39 -16.07 4.90
CA ARG A 380 20.15 -15.50 6.22
C ARG A 380 21.08 -16.15 7.25
N LEU A 381 21.83 -15.34 8.00
CA LEU A 381 22.67 -15.79 9.11
C LEU A 381 22.20 -15.08 10.39
N GLY A 382 21.54 -15.84 11.27
CA GLY A 382 20.90 -15.29 12.46
C GLY A 382 19.78 -14.31 12.08
N GLN A 383 19.91 -13.03 12.45
CA GLN A 383 18.97 -11.97 12.07
C GLN A 383 19.28 -11.33 10.72
N VAL A 384 20.49 -11.48 10.19
CA VAL A 384 20.97 -10.72 9.03
C VAL A 384 20.69 -11.45 7.73
N SER A 385 20.00 -10.78 6.82
CA SER A 385 19.84 -11.16 5.42
C SER A 385 21.01 -10.64 4.58
N TYR A 386 21.68 -11.50 3.84
CA TYR A 386 22.78 -11.17 2.93
C TYR A 386 22.39 -11.45 1.49
N ALA A 387 22.73 -10.52 0.61
CA ALA A 387 22.71 -10.71 -0.83
C ALA A 387 24.03 -11.32 -1.31
N TYR A 388 23.99 -12.36 -2.14
CA TYR A 388 25.20 -12.86 -2.82
C TYR A 388 25.33 -12.20 -4.18
N ILE A 389 26.44 -11.50 -4.40
CA ILE A 389 26.71 -10.73 -5.62
C ILE A 389 27.95 -11.25 -6.33
N ASP A 390 28.06 -10.98 -7.63
CA ASP A 390 29.23 -11.34 -8.44
C ASP A 390 30.44 -10.40 -8.24
N GLY A 391 30.35 -9.54 -7.23
CA GLY A 391 31.30 -8.46 -6.93
C GLY A 391 30.84 -7.10 -7.43
N THR A 392 29.73 -7.04 -8.16
CA THR A 392 29.06 -5.79 -8.50
C THR A 392 27.59 -5.83 -8.12
N ALA A 393 27.03 -4.68 -7.74
CA ALA A 393 25.61 -4.56 -7.49
C ALA A 393 25.15 -3.12 -7.70
N GLN A 394 23.84 -2.88 -7.63
CA GLN A 394 23.30 -1.54 -7.54
C GLN A 394 21.99 -1.56 -6.76
N GLY A 395 21.62 -0.46 -6.13
CA GLY A 395 20.36 -0.39 -5.41
C GLY A 395 20.15 0.95 -4.73
N TRP A 396 18.99 1.06 -4.08
CA TRP A 396 18.68 2.24 -3.29
C TRP A 396 19.29 2.13 -1.89
N LEU A 397 20.28 2.98 -1.59
CA LEU A 397 20.80 3.16 -0.24
C LEU A 397 20.29 4.48 0.33
N PRO A 398 19.92 4.54 1.61
CA PRO A 398 19.46 5.78 2.22
C PRO A 398 20.64 6.75 2.36
N ARG A 399 20.31 8.03 2.41
CA ARG A 399 21.28 9.09 2.71
C ARG A 399 21.61 9.08 4.19
N GLY A 400 22.82 9.52 4.52
CA GLY A 400 23.33 9.50 5.88
C GLY A 400 24.23 8.30 6.16
N ALA A 401 24.43 8.01 7.44
CA ALA A 401 25.24 6.88 7.88
C ALA A 401 24.61 5.53 7.52
N ILE A 402 25.39 4.66 6.89
CA ILE A 402 25.06 3.25 6.62
C ILE A 402 26.17 2.36 7.10
N VAL A 403 25.81 1.17 7.56
CA VAL A 403 26.75 0.10 7.87
C VAL A 403 26.73 -0.90 6.73
N ASP A 404 27.88 -1.08 6.11
CA ASP A 404 28.08 -2.00 5.01
C ASP A 404 28.77 -3.23 5.54
N VAL A 405 28.40 -4.40 5.05
CA VAL A 405 29.09 -5.65 5.35
C VAL A 405 29.43 -6.31 4.02
N ALA A 406 30.69 -6.67 3.84
CA ALA A 406 31.14 -7.50 2.73
C ALA A 406 31.96 -8.67 3.28
N ALA A 407 31.58 -9.89 2.90
CA ALA A 407 32.24 -11.10 3.40
C ALA A 407 32.40 -12.14 2.29
N ARG A 408 33.63 -12.64 2.15
CA ARG A 408 34.00 -13.66 1.16
C ARG A 408 34.75 -14.80 1.83
N GLY A 409 34.11 -15.97 1.83
CA GLY A 409 34.70 -17.23 2.28
C GLY A 409 35.48 -17.14 3.60
N ALA A 410 36.51 -17.97 3.75
CA ALA A 410 37.44 -17.93 4.88
C ALA A 410 38.80 -17.36 4.48
N GLU A 411 39.00 -17.12 3.19
CA GLU A 411 40.23 -16.63 2.57
C GLU A 411 40.40 -15.11 2.66
N SER A 412 39.32 -14.36 2.93
CA SER A 412 39.34 -12.89 2.98
C SER A 412 38.87 -12.38 4.35
N GLU A 413 39.44 -11.27 4.81
CA GLU A 413 38.95 -10.58 6.01
C GLU A 413 37.63 -9.85 5.70
N PRO A 414 36.52 -10.13 6.42
CA PRO A 414 35.27 -9.43 6.21
C PRO A 414 35.34 -7.94 6.57
N ARG A 415 34.74 -7.10 5.74
CA ARG A 415 34.64 -5.65 5.96
C ARG A 415 33.30 -5.31 6.60
N ARG A 416 33.33 -4.40 7.58
CA ARG A 416 32.14 -3.82 8.22
C ARG A 416 32.31 -2.32 8.50
N PRO A 417 32.49 -1.45 7.49
CA PRO A 417 32.64 -0.02 7.73
C PRO A 417 31.29 0.66 7.99
N ARG A 418 31.35 1.82 8.66
CA ARG A 418 30.29 2.82 8.63
C ARG A 418 30.64 3.85 7.56
N ILE A 419 29.75 4.08 6.61
CA ILE A 419 29.95 4.99 5.47
C ILE A 419 28.86 6.06 5.47
N GLU A 420 29.24 7.30 5.17
CA GLU A 420 28.31 8.42 5.08
C GLU A 420 27.91 8.66 3.61
N HIS A 421 26.64 8.49 3.28
CA HIS A 421 26.11 8.73 1.93
C HIS A 421 25.50 10.13 1.81
N ALA A 422 26.26 11.07 1.25
CA ALA A 422 25.74 12.40 0.92
C ALA A 422 24.69 12.35 -0.23
N PRO A 423 23.81 13.35 -0.36
CA PRO A 423 22.91 13.45 -1.51
C PRO A 423 23.69 13.39 -2.85
N GLY A 424 23.25 12.53 -3.76
CA GLY A 424 23.89 12.37 -5.08
C GLY A 424 25.13 11.45 -5.10
N HIS A 425 25.49 10.83 -3.98
CA HIS A 425 26.51 9.77 -3.96
C HIS A 425 26.02 8.56 -4.78
N GLN A 426 26.79 8.13 -5.79
CA GLN A 426 26.34 7.13 -6.78
C GLN A 426 27.27 5.90 -6.92
N GLU A 427 28.46 5.92 -6.34
CA GLU A 427 29.47 4.88 -6.54
C GLU A 427 30.06 4.51 -5.17
N LEU A 428 30.09 3.23 -4.83
CA LEU A 428 30.66 2.69 -3.61
C LEU A 428 31.66 1.58 -3.99
N GLU A 429 32.86 1.62 -3.42
CA GLU A 429 33.93 0.63 -3.64
C GLU A 429 34.48 0.09 -2.32
#